data_AF-A0A089Z9W5-F1
#
_entry.id   AF-A0A089Z9W5-F1
#
_cell.length_a   1.000
_cell.length_b   1.000
_cell.length_c   1.000
_cell.angle_alpha   90.00
_cell.angle_beta   90.00
_cell.angle_gamma   90.00
#
_symmetry.space_group_name_H-M   'P 1'
#
loop_
_entity.id
_entity.type
_entity.pdbx_description
1 polymer ?
#
loop_
_entity_poly.entity_id
_entity_poly.type
_entity_poly.pdbx_seq_one_letter_code
_entity_poly.pdbx_strand_id
1 'polypeptide(L)' 'MKIKWKNENLRLEMKMNILDYVHHHENISISSLADYTNQEYILVAAVVEELRDEGLIPSKKNIPG' A
#
# COMPACT_ATOMS: atom_id res chain seq x y z
N MET A 1 10.10 4.52 7.37
CA MET A 1 10.02 4.00 8.77
C MET A 1 9.66 2.52 8.67
N LYS A 2 10.39 1.58 9.30
CA LYS A 2 9.99 0.15 9.24
C LYS A 2 8.97 -0.15 10.33
N ILE A 3 7.69 -0.23 9.95
CA ILE A 3 6.62 -0.68 10.85
C ILE A 3 6.88 -2.15 11.19
N LYS A 4 6.95 -2.46 12.49
CA LYS A 4 7.05 -3.85 12.95
C LYS A 4 5.64 -4.42 13.05
N TRP A 5 5.24 -5.19 12.05
CA TRP A 5 3.93 -5.85 12.00
C TRP A 5 3.80 -6.85 13.15
N LYS A 6 2.78 -6.64 14.00
CA LYS A 6 2.41 -7.61 15.05
C LYS A 6 1.51 -8.73 14.52
N ASN A 7 0.80 -8.46 13.43
CA ASN A 7 -0.11 -9.40 12.77
C ASN A 7 0.32 -9.55 11.31
N GLU A 8 0.95 -10.68 10.98
CA GLU A 8 1.40 -10.97 9.62
C GLU A 8 0.24 -11.22 8.65
N ASN A 9 -0.89 -11.75 9.12
CA ASN A 9 -2.07 -11.94 8.28
C ASN A 9 -2.64 -10.60 7.81
N LEU A 10 -2.72 -9.62 8.72
CA LEU A 10 -3.16 -8.27 8.37
C LEU A 10 -2.20 -7.62 7.34
N ARG A 11 -0.89 -7.80 7.51
CA ARG A 11 0.11 -7.31 6.54
C ARG A 11 -0.09 -7.91 5.16
N LEU A 12 -0.30 -9.23 5.08
CA LEU A 12 -0.49 -9.94 3.81
C LEU A 12 -1.81 -9.53 3.14
N GLU A 13 -2.89 -9.40 3.91
CA GLU A 13 -4.19 -8.93 3.41
C GLU A 13 -4.08 -7.50 2.85
N MET A 14 -3.45 -6.59 3.58
CA MET A 14 -3.20 -5.23 3.10
C MET A 14 -2.37 -5.21 1.81
N LYS A 15 -1.33 -6.04 1.72
CA LYS A 15 -0.53 -6.16 0.50
C LYS A 15 -1.37 -6.60 -0.69
N MET A 16 -2.19 -7.64 -0.52
CA MET A 16 -3.07 -8.13 -1.58
C MET A 16 -4.09 -7.07 -2.01
N ASN A 17 -4.75 -6.41 -1.06
CA ASN A 17 -5.74 -5.38 -1.35
C ASN A 17 -5.12 -4.16 -2.07
N ILE A 18 -3.93 -3.74 -1.65
CA ILE A 18 -3.23 -2.62 -2.29
C ILE A 18 -2.75 -3.01 -3.70
N LEU A 19 -2.23 -4.23 -3.89
CA LEU A 19 -1.83 -4.72 -5.21
C LEU A 19 -3.03 -4.81 -6.17
N ASP A 20 -4.15 -5.37 -5.72
CA ASP A 20 -5.37 -5.44 -6.50
C ASP A 20 -5.85 -4.04 -6.93
N TYR A 21 -5.87 -3.09 -5.97
CA TYR A 21 -6.25 -1.72 -6.25
C TYR A 21 -5.31 -1.04 -7.26
N VAL A 22 -3.99 -1.20 -7.09
CA VAL A 22 -2.95 -0.63 -7.96
C VAL A 22 -3.00 -1.20 -9.39
N HIS A 23 -3.42 -2.47 -9.53
CA HIS A 23 -3.59 -3.12 -10.82
C HIS A 23 -4.80 -2.58 -11.59
N HIS A 24 -5.89 -2.24 -10.89
CA HIS A 24 -7.13 -1.77 -11.51
C HIS A 24 -7.23 -0.25 -11.69
N HIS A 25 -6.32 0.53 -11.08
CA HIS A 25 -6.35 1.99 -11.12
C HIS A 25 -5.06 2.60 -11.71
N GLU A 26 -5.21 3.62 -12.54
CA GLU A 26 -4.07 4.33 -13.16
C GLU A 26 -3.48 5.42 -12.26
N ASN A 27 -4.31 6.15 -11.52
CA ASN A 27 -3.90 7.17 -10.54
C ASN A 27 -4.21 6.66 -9.13
N ILE A 28 -3.17 6.41 -8.34
CA ILE A 28 -3.29 5.81 -7.02
C ILE A 28 -2.70 6.78 -6.02
N SER A 29 -3.44 7.15 -4.98
CA SER A 29 -2.89 7.92 -3.85
C SER A 29 -2.91 7.05 -2.59
N ILE A 30 -1.98 7.29 -1.66
CA ILE A 30 -2.00 6.59 -0.36
C ILE A 30 -3.30 6.90 0.39
N SER A 31 -3.84 8.12 0.24
CA SER A 31 -5.12 8.51 0.80
C SER A 31 -6.28 7.66 0.25
N SER A 32 -6.36 7.46 -1.07
CA SER A 32 -7.39 6.61 -1.68
C SER A 32 -7.26 5.15 -1.23
N LEU A 33 -6.03 4.66 -1.05
CA LEU A 33 -5.78 3.32 -0.53
C LEU A 33 -6.18 3.20 0.95
N ALA A 34 -5.94 4.23 1.76
CA ALA A 34 -6.37 4.31 3.15
C ALA A 34 -7.89 4.29 3.27
N ASP A 35 -8.59 5.04 2.43
CA ASP A 35 -10.05 5.01 2.35
C ASP A 35 -10.58 3.64 1.89
N TYR A 36 -9.97 3.05 0.86
CA TYR A 36 -10.37 1.75 0.31
C TYR A 36 -10.17 0.60 1.30
N THR A 37 -9.03 0.59 1.99
CA THR A 37 -8.72 -0.46 2.98
C THR A 37 -9.37 -0.20 4.34
N ASN A 38 -9.91 1.01 4.56
CA ASN A 38 -10.38 1.52 5.85
C ASN A 38 -9.27 1.44 6.93
N GLN A 39 -8.08 1.92 6.59
CA GLN A 39 -6.87 1.81 7.42
C GLN A 39 -6.17 3.16 7.55
N GLU A 40 -5.35 3.30 8.58
CA GLU A 40 -4.59 4.53 8.77
C GLU A 40 -3.57 4.75 7.64
N TYR A 41 -3.48 6.00 7.17
CA TYR A 41 -2.54 6.42 6.13
C TYR A 41 -1.11 5.91 6.37
N ILE A 42 -0.64 5.97 7.62
CA ILE A 42 0.73 5.57 7.99
C ILE A 42 0.96 4.07 7.75
N LEU A 43 -0.05 3.23 8.02
CA LEU A 43 0.03 1.80 7.79
C LEU A 43 0.04 1.50 6.29
N VAL A 44 -0.84 2.14 5.53
CA VAL A 44 -0.91 1.99 4.07
C VAL A 44 0.38 2.47 3.41
N ALA A 45 0.92 3.61 3.83
CA ALA A 45 2.19 4.13 3.36
C ALA A 45 3.33 3.11 3.58
N ALA A 46 3.39 2.50 4.76
CA ALA A 46 4.41 1.48 5.04
C ALA A 46 4.27 0.26 4.12
N VAL A 47 3.05 -0.25 3.90
CA VAL A 47 2.83 -1.39 2.98
C VAL A 47 3.18 -1.03 1.55
N VAL A 48 2.81 0.17 1.09
CA VAL A 48 3.19 0.69 -0.23
C VAL A 48 4.71 0.78 -0.37
N GLU A 49 5.42 1.28 0.64
CA GLU A 49 6.89 1.28 0.63
C GLU A 49 7.46 -0.14 0.55
N GLU A 50 6.92 -1.10 1.32
CA GLU A 50 7.34 -2.50 1.26
C GLU A 50 7.13 -3.13 -0.12
N LEU A 51 5.96 -2.90 -0.74
CA LEU A 51 5.66 -3.39 -2.09
C LEU A 51 6.58 -2.75 -3.14
N ARG A 52 6.98 -1.49 -2.94
CA ARG A 52 7.94 -0.78 -3.81
C ARG A 52 9.35 -1.35 -3.65
N ASP A 53 9.79 -1.59 -2.41
CA ASP A 53 11.08 -2.23 -2.13
C ASP A 53 11.15 -3.67 -2.68
N GLU A 54 10.02 -4.37 -2.71
CA GLU A 54 9.87 -5.71 -3.31
C GLU A 54 9.75 -5.68 -4.84
N GLY A 55 9.67 -4.49 -5.46
CA GLY A 55 9.53 -4.33 -6.91
C GLY A 55 8.17 -4.75 -7.47
N LEU A 56 7.16 -4.93 -6.61
CA LEU A 56 5.81 -5.35 -6.99
C LEU A 56 4.96 -4.19 -7.51
N ILE A 57 5.25 -2.96 -7.08
CA ILE A 57 4.62 -1.76 -7.60
C ILE A 57 5.68 -0.78 -8.14
N PRO A 58 5.42 -0.10 -9.26
CA PRO A 58 6.36 0.85 -9.82
C PRO A 58 6.47 2.09 -8.92
N SER A 59 7.70 2.51 -8.63
CA SER A 59 8.01 3.71 -7.83
C SER A 59 7.51 5.03 -8.43
N LYS A 60 6.96 4.98 -9.66
CA LYS A 60 6.70 6.13 -10.54
C LYS A 60 5.27 6.22 -11.09
N LYS A 61 4.33 5.35 -10.72
CA LYS A 61 2.91 5.67 -10.94
C LYS A 61 2.57 6.83 -10.01
N ASN A 62 1.86 7.86 -10.50
CA ASN A 62 1.56 9.10 -9.79
C ASN A 62 0.86 8.85 -8.45
N ILE A 63 1.65 8.61 -7.41
CA ILE A 63 1.23 8.68 -6.01
C ILE A 63 1.78 10.01 -5.49
N PRO A 64 1.06 11.14 -5.69
CA PRO A 64 1.43 12.37 -5.01
C PRO A 64 1.37 12.12 -3.50
N GLY A 65 2.44 12.50 -2.82
CA GLY A 65 2.61 12.37 -1.38
C GLY A 65 1.60 13.17 -0.59
#